data_AF-B1BQW4-F1
#
_entry.id   AF-B1BQW4-F1
#
_cell.length_a   1.000
_cell.length_b   1.000
_cell.length_c   1.000
_cell.angle_alpha   90.00
_cell.angle_beta   90.00
_cell.angle_gamma   90.00
#
_symmetry.space_group_name_H-M   'P 1'
#
loop_
_entity.id
_entity.type
_entity.pdbx_description
1 polymer ?
#
loop_
_entity_poly.entity_id
_entity_poly.type
_entity_poly.pdbx_seq_one_letter_code
_entity_poly.pdbx_strand_id
1 'polypeptide(L)'
;MSDRIVDFNELKNKARDKDIDKFESYIYDLYYSVAQGKMSMMELSREITKYMNENNISQEKFLNIQTEMLKRYGFDMGDIEGQMKNLGIDMSNLGIQGGDYENLRKTLSFQEKYKGKVKTSTVTTYFIKNEKNDIELILENNKVLITSPKNIDLQDSELNEFLCSYKKTLSDDLLDIRICENVGQYNY
;
A
#
# COMPACT_ATOMS: atom_id res chain seq x y z
N MET A 1 6.94 30.66 11.63
CA MET A 1 6.18 30.28 12.84
C MET A 1 5.91 28.79 12.72
N SER A 2 6.42 27.99 13.66
CA SER A 2 6.21 26.54 13.69
C SER A 2 4.81 26.29 14.24
N ASP A 3 3.84 26.13 13.34
CA ASP A 3 2.54 25.60 13.68
C ASP A 3 2.75 24.17 14.19
N ARG A 4 2.68 24.00 15.51
CA ARG A 4 2.44 22.69 16.13
C ARG A 4 1.00 22.31 15.80
N ILE A 5 0.77 21.86 14.58
CA ILE A 5 -0.47 21.18 14.21
C ILE A 5 -0.49 19.91 15.04
N VAL A 6 -1.34 19.89 16.07
CA VAL A 6 -1.60 18.67 16.85
C VAL A 6 -2.37 17.73 15.93
N ASP A 7 -1.73 16.67 15.45
CA ASP A 7 -2.43 15.62 14.71
C ASP A 7 -3.19 14.73 15.70
N PHE A 8 -4.49 14.98 15.81
CA PHE A 8 -5.38 14.18 16.64
C PHE A 8 -5.42 12.69 16.24
N ASN A 9 -5.01 12.34 15.01
CA ASN A 9 -4.88 10.94 14.61
C ASN A 9 -3.72 10.24 15.32
N GLU A 10 -2.59 10.93 15.52
CA GLU A 10 -1.45 10.35 16.26
C GLU A 10 -1.83 10.01 17.71
N LEU A 11 -2.59 10.89 18.37
CA LEU A 11 -3.08 10.64 19.73
C LEU A 11 -4.07 9.48 19.80
N LYS A 12 -4.94 9.35 18.79
CA LYS A 12 -5.94 8.27 18.71
C LYS A 12 -5.29 6.91 18.44
N ASN A 13 -4.28 6.89 17.58
CA ASN A 13 -3.67 5.66 17.07
C ASN A 13 -2.53 5.14 17.95
N LYS A 14 -2.10 5.90 18.96
CA LYS A 14 -1.15 5.43 19.98
C LYS A 14 -1.65 4.15 20.68
N ALA A 15 -0.79 3.14 20.76
CA ALA A 15 -1.03 1.96 21.58
C ALA A 15 -0.89 2.33 23.07
N ARG A 16 -1.93 2.08 23.85
CA ARG A 16 -1.94 2.25 25.31
C ARG A 16 -1.77 0.89 25.95
N ASP A 17 -1.16 0.82 27.13
CA ASP A 17 -0.94 -0.46 27.83
C ASP A 17 -2.22 -1.29 27.96
N LYS A 18 -3.34 -0.65 28.34
CA LYS A 18 -4.64 -1.33 28.42
C LYS A 18 -5.14 -1.89 27.09
N ASP A 19 -4.85 -1.23 25.97
CA ASP A 19 -5.23 -1.71 24.65
C ASP A 19 -4.35 -2.91 24.25
N ILE A 20 -3.07 -2.88 24.65
CA ILE A 20 -2.10 -3.97 24.47
C ILE A 20 -2.51 -5.20 25.28
N ASP A 21 -2.71 -5.07 26.59
CA ASP A 21 -3.03 -6.19 27.49
C ASP A 21 -4.32 -6.92 27.08
N LYS A 22 -5.33 -6.15 26.64
CA LYS A 22 -6.60 -6.70 26.14
C LYS A 22 -6.41 -7.49 24.85
N PHE A 23 -5.66 -6.92 23.91
CA PHE A 23 -5.42 -7.58 22.65
C PHE A 23 -4.52 -8.82 22.81
N GLU A 24 -3.53 -8.74 23.70
CA GLU A 24 -2.66 -9.85 24.08
C GLU A 24 -3.44 -11.03 24.68
N SER A 25 -4.35 -10.74 25.60
CA SER A 25 -5.24 -11.77 26.16
C SER A 25 -6.11 -12.42 25.08
N TYR A 26 -6.67 -11.61 24.18
CA TYR A 26 -7.54 -12.08 23.09
C TYR A 26 -6.79 -12.95 22.08
N ILE A 27 -5.58 -12.53 21.68
CA ILE A 27 -4.82 -13.23 20.63
C ILE A 27 -4.21 -14.54 21.14
N TYR A 28 -3.90 -14.63 22.45
CA TYR A 28 -3.34 -15.84 23.06
C TYR A 28 -4.28 -17.04 22.91
N ASP A 29 -5.58 -16.85 23.20
CA ASP A 29 -6.60 -17.90 23.08
C ASP A 29 -6.77 -18.37 21.62
N LEU A 30 -6.69 -17.43 20.68
CA LEU A 30 -6.80 -17.71 19.25
C LEU A 30 -5.56 -18.47 18.73
N TYR A 31 -4.35 -18.05 19.09
CA TYR A 31 -3.12 -18.78 18.73
C TYR A 31 -3.08 -20.19 19.31
N TYR A 32 -3.56 -20.36 20.54
CA TYR A 32 -3.69 -21.69 21.13
C TYR A 32 -4.67 -22.57 20.35
N SER A 33 -5.81 -22.02 19.93
CA SER A 33 -6.81 -22.74 19.12
C SER A 33 -6.27 -23.15 17.75
N VAL A 34 -5.46 -22.29 17.13
CA VAL A 34 -4.70 -22.60 15.91
C VAL A 34 -3.70 -23.73 16.13
N ALA A 35 -2.87 -23.64 17.19
CA ALA A 35 -1.85 -24.64 17.47
C ALA A 35 -2.43 -26.03 17.73
N GLN A 36 -3.67 -26.09 18.21
CA GLN A 36 -4.44 -27.32 18.39
C GLN A 36 -5.15 -27.82 17.11
N GLY A 37 -5.06 -27.09 16.00
CA GLY A 37 -5.76 -27.41 14.75
C GLY A 37 -7.27 -27.19 14.80
N LYS A 38 -7.79 -26.49 15.83
CA LYS A 38 -9.22 -26.17 15.98
C LYS A 38 -9.66 -24.95 15.17
N MET A 39 -8.69 -24.17 14.68
CA MET A 39 -8.90 -22.96 13.91
C MET A 39 -7.85 -22.87 12.80
N SER A 40 -8.28 -22.49 11.60
CA SER A 40 -7.39 -22.20 10.48
C SER A 40 -6.80 -20.79 10.56
N MET A 41 -5.70 -20.55 9.84
CA MET A 41 -5.14 -19.20 9.66
C MET A 41 -6.13 -18.19 9.08
N MET A 42 -7.02 -18.64 8.20
CA MET A 42 -8.05 -17.77 7.62
C MET A 42 -9.09 -17.34 8.66
N GLU A 43 -9.48 -18.25 9.55
CA GLU A 43 -10.41 -17.95 10.64
C GLU A 43 -9.79 -17.02 11.68
N LEU A 44 -8.51 -17.24 12.03
CA LEU A 44 -7.75 -16.32 12.87
C LEU A 44 -7.78 -14.89 12.31
N SER A 45 -7.48 -14.72 11.03
CA SER A 45 -7.50 -13.40 10.37
C SER A 45 -8.87 -12.72 10.45
N ARG A 46 -9.96 -13.50 10.31
CA ARG A 46 -11.34 -12.99 10.44
C ARG A 46 -11.65 -12.55 11.87
N GLU A 47 -11.26 -13.32 12.88
CA GLU A 47 -11.51 -12.98 14.28
C GLU A 47 -10.69 -11.76 14.73
N ILE A 48 -9.47 -11.58 14.23
CA ILE A 48 -8.69 -10.36 14.44
C ILE A 48 -9.39 -9.15 13.83
N THR A 49 -9.82 -9.27 12.56
CA THR A 49 -10.53 -8.20 11.85
C THR A 49 -11.82 -7.80 12.58
N LYS A 50 -12.57 -8.80 13.07
CA LYS A 50 -13.79 -8.58 13.85
C LYS A 50 -13.50 -7.84 15.15
N TYR A 51 -12.51 -8.27 15.92
CA TYR A 51 -12.08 -7.59 17.14
C TYR A 51 -11.70 -6.13 16.89
N MET A 52 -10.97 -5.86 15.81
CA MET A 52 -10.61 -4.49 15.43
C MET A 52 -11.84 -3.62 15.18
N ASN A 53 -12.80 -4.13 14.41
CA ASN A 53 -14.04 -3.43 14.10
C ASN A 53 -14.89 -3.16 15.34
N GLU A 54 -15.09 -4.17 16.20
CA GLU A 54 -15.89 -4.07 17.42
C GLU A 54 -15.28 -3.09 18.44
N ASN A 55 -13.95 -2.98 18.47
CA ASN A 55 -13.22 -2.12 19.40
C ASN A 55 -12.79 -0.77 18.80
N ASN A 56 -13.22 -0.45 17.57
CA ASN A 56 -12.84 0.77 16.85
C ASN A 56 -11.31 0.95 16.74
N ILE A 57 -10.58 -0.15 16.51
CA ILE A 57 -9.13 -0.16 16.34
C ILE A 57 -8.84 0.01 14.86
N SER A 58 -8.09 1.05 14.52
CA SER A 58 -7.63 1.29 13.16
C SER A 58 -6.47 0.37 12.80
N GLN A 59 -6.14 0.24 11.51
CA GLN A 59 -4.98 -0.52 11.05
C GLN A 59 -3.66 0.07 11.60
N GLU A 60 -3.52 1.40 11.63
CA GLU A 60 -2.36 2.05 12.25
C GLU A 60 -2.28 1.71 13.75
N LYS A 61 -3.41 1.79 14.46
CA LYS A 61 -3.46 1.48 15.89
C LYS A 61 -3.14 0.01 16.16
N PHE A 62 -3.67 -0.89 15.33
CA PHE A 62 -3.40 -2.32 15.42
C PHE A 62 -1.92 -2.63 15.21
N LEU A 63 -1.30 -2.03 14.19
CA LEU A 63 0.13 -2.11 13.95
C LEU A 63 0.93 -1.62 15.17
N ASN A 64 0.58 -0.46 15.75
CA ASN A 64 1.22 0.03 16.97
C ASN A 64 1.08 -0.95 18.15
N ILE A 65 -0.08 -1.61 18.31
CA ILE A 65 -0.30 -2.62 19.36
C ILE A 65 0.62 -3.83 19.15
N GLN A 66 0.66 -4.38 17.92
CA GLN A 66 1.54 -5.50 17.58
C GLN A 66 3.01 -5.17 17.84
N THR A 67 3.43 -3.96 17.45
CA THR A 67 4.79 -3.49 17.65
C THR A 67 5.15 -3.40 19.14
N GLU A 68 4.30 -2.79 19.96
CA GLU A 68 4.57 -2.71 21.41
C GLU A 68 4.53 -4.07 22.09
N MET A 69 3.66 -5.00 21.66
CA MET A 69 3.70 -6.39 22.14
C MET A 69 5.04 -7.07 21.85
N LEU A 70 5.49 -7.04 20.60
CA LEU A 70 6.76 -7.66 20.20
C LEU A 70 7.95 -7.09 20.99
N LYS A 71 7.97 -5.78 21.24
CA LYS A 71 8.97 -5.15 22.12
C LYS A 71 8.93 -5.70 23.54
N ARG A 72 7.73 -5.88 24.13
CA ARG A 72 7.58 -6.49 25.48
C ARG A 72 8.14 -7.90 25.54
N TYR A 73 8.05 -8.65 24.44
CA TYR A 73 8.59 -10.00 24.31
C TYR A 73 10.08 -10.05 23.90
N GLY A 74 10.74 -8.90 23.75
CA GLY A 74 12.17 -8.81 23.44
C GLY A 74 12.52 -9.04 21.97
N PHE A 75 11.55 -8.97 21.06
CA PHE A 75 11.83 -9.03 19.62
C PHE A 75 12.41 -7.70 19.12
N ASP A 76 13.49 -7.78 18.37
CA ASP A 76 14.07 -6.62 17.67
C ASP A 76 13.24 -6.29 16.43
N MET A 77 12.94 -5.00 16.26
CA MET A 77 12.11 -4.45 15.19
C MET A 77 12.86 -4.35 13.85
N GLY A 78 14.14 -4.74 13.80
CA GLY A 78 14.94 -4.76 12.58
C GLY A 78 14.40 -5.68 11.47
N ASP A 79 13.54 -6.66 11.80
CA ASP A 79 12.94 -7.60 10.84
C ASP A 79 11.41 -7.72 11.01
N ILE A 80 10.72 -6.57 11.01
CA ILE A 80 9.25 -6.52 11.00
C ILE A 80 8.68 -7.23 9.77
N GLU A 81 9.38 -7.18 8.63
CA GLU A 81 8.94 -7.78 7.37
C GLU A 81 8.89 -9.31 7.45
N GLY A 82 9.94 -9.95 7.98
CA GLY A 82 9.97 -11.40 8.22
C GLY A 82 8.91 -11.84 9.23
N GLN A 83 8.68 -11.05 10.29
CA GLN A 83 7.67 -11.37 11.30
C GLN A 83 6.24 -11.20 10.79
N MET A 84 5.93 -10.14 10.03
CA MET A 84 4.60 -9.91 9.46
C MET A 84 4.25 -10.94 8.38
N LYS A 85 5.23 -11.36 7.56
CA LYS A 85 5.06 -12.46 6.61
C LYS A 85 4.76 -13.79 7.31
N ASN A 86 5.42 -14.09 8.42
CA ASN A 86 5.15 -15.27 9.24
C ASN A 86 3.76 -15.24 9.90
N LEU A 87 3.18 -14.05 10.09
CA LEU A 87 1.81 -13.83 10.57
C LEU A 87 0.76 -13.83 9.45
N GLY A 88 1.16 -14.10 8.20
CA GLY A 88 0.25 -14.16 7.05
C GLY A 88 -0.15 -12.79 6.48
N ILE A 89 0.57 -11.72 6.82
CA ILE A 89 0.37 -10.38 6.28
C ILE A 89 1.35 -10.16 5.13
N ASP A 90 0.83 -10.16 3.89
CA ASP A 90 1.63 -9.94 2.68
C ASP A 90 1.87 -8.44 2.43
N MET A 91 2.98 -7.96 2.96
CA MET A 91 3.44 -6.57 2.89
C MET A 91 3.79 -6.13 1.45
N SER A 92 4.04 -7.08 0.55
CA SER A 92 4.41 -6.82 -0.85
C SER A 92 3.30 -6.07 -1.61
N ASN A 93 2.04 -6.37 -1.28
CA ASN A 93 0.87 -5.75 -1.93
C ASN A 93 0.62 -4.29 -1.51
N LEU A 94 1.36 -3.80 -0.50
CA LEU A 94 1.29 -2.41 -0.05
C LEU A 94 2.37 -1.53 -0.71
N GLY A 95 3.23 -2.09 -1.57
CA GLY A 95 4.28 -1.34 -2.27
C GLY A 95 5.45 -0.91 -1.36
N ILE A 96 5.61 -1.56 -0.21
CA ILE A 96 6.61 -1.19 0.80
C ILE A 96 7.83 -2.07 0.59
N GLN A 97 8.87 -1.50 -0.04
CA GLN A 97 10.19 -2.13 -0.08
C GLN A 97 10.94 -1.79 1.21
N GLY A 98 11.23 -2.81 2.02
CA GLY A 98 12.21 -2.76 3.11
C GLY A 98 11.78 -1.98 4.36
N GLY A 99 11.51 -2.71 5.44
CA GLY A 99 11.91 -2.39 6.83
C GLY A 99 11.52 -1.07 7.51
N ASP A 100 10.95 -0.07 6.84
CA ASP A 100 10.66 1.23 7.47
C ASP A 100 9.24 1.28 8.03
N TYR A 101 9.13 0.84 9.28
CA TYR A 101 7.92 0.91 10.11
C TYR A 101 7.23 2.28 10.04
N GLU A 102 8.00 3.36 10.05
CA GLU A 102 7.45 4.71 10.11
C GLU A 102 6.78 5.10 8.78
N ASN A 103 7.31 4.64 7.65
CA ASN A 103 6.69 4.83 6.34
C ASN A 103 5.40 4.00 6.19
N LEU A 104 5.40 2.76 6.70
CA LEU A 104 4.19 1.94 6.75
C LEU A 104 3.10 2.61 7.61
N ARG A 105 3.46 3.04 8.82
CA ARG A 105 2.55 3.73 9.75
C ARG A 105 1.91 4.95 9.10
N LYS A 106 2.72 5.81 8.46
CA LYS A 106 2.24 6.99 7.72
C LYS A 106 1.35 6.63 6.53
N THR A 107 1.65 5.56 5.82
CA THR A 107 0.83 5.11 4.68
C THR A 107 -0.56 4.64 5.13
N LEU A 108 -0.61 3.84 6.19
CA LEU A 108 -1.88 3.37 6.77
C LEU A 108 -2.71 4.53 7.30
N SER A 109 -2.09 5.45 8.05
CA SER A 109 -2.78 6.62 8.59
C SER A 109 -3.35 7.52 7.48
N PHE A 110 -2.62 7.68 6.37
CA PHE A 110 -3.10 8.39 5.19
C PHE A 110 -4.31 7.69 4.56
N GLN A 111 -4.24 6.37 4.31
CA GLN A 111 -5.37 5.62 3.74
C GLN A 111 -6.63 5.70 4.62
N GLU A 112 -6.47 5.61 5.94
CA GLU A 112 -7.54 5.75 6.92
C GLU A 112 -8.18 7.15 6.90
N LYS A 113 -7.35 8.20 6.86
CA LYS A 113 -7.81 9.60 6.78
C LYS A 113 -8.75 9.81 5.59
N TYR A 114 -8.48 9.16 4.47
CA TYR A 114 -9.31 9.22 3.27
C TYR A 114 -10.32 8.06 3.14
N LYS A 115 -10.60 7.37 4.25
CA LYS A 115 -11.65 6.33 4.36
C LYS A 115 -11.55 5.25 3.29
N GLY A 116 -10.33 4.83 2.95
CA GLY A 116 -10.09 3.81 1.92
C GLY A 116 -10.49 4.22 0.49
N LYS A 117 -10.72 5.51 0.23
CA LYS A 117 -10.95 6.03 -1.13
C LYS A 117 -9.65 6.11 -1.94
N VAL A 118 -8.51 6.09 -1.26
CA VAL A 118 -7.19 5.99 -1.88
C VAL A 118 -7.00 4.53 -2.28
N LYS A 119 -6.70 4.31 -3.56
CA LYS A 119 -6.35 3.00 -4.10
C LYS A 119 -4.88 3.02 -4.47
N THR A 120 -4.20 1.93 -4.13
CA THR A 120 -2.84 1.67 -4.59
C THR A 120 -2.95 0.76 -5.80
N SER A 121 -2.24 1.08 -6.87
CA SER A 121 -2.03 0.18 -8.00
C SER A 121 -0.58 0.21 -8.44
N THR A 122 -0.11 -0.93 -8.98
CA THR A 122 1.21 -1.05 -9.58
C THR A 122 1.06 -0.73 -11.06
N VAL A 123 1.86 0.22 -11.54
CA VAL A 123 1.88 0.64 -12.94
C VAL A 123 3.27 0.42 -13.52
N THR A 124 3.33 0.21 -14.83
CA THR A 124 4.60 0.21 -15.56
C THR A 124 4.75 1.55 -16.26
N THR A 125 5.91 2.19 -16.09
CA THR A 125 6.21 3.46 -16.77
C THR A 125 7.27 3.27 -17.85
N TYR A 126 7.06 3.86 -19.01
CA TYR A 126 8.02 3.90 -20.11
C TYR A 126 8.18 5.34 -20.62
N PHE A 127 9.40 5.72 -21.01
CA PHE A 127 9.73 7.07 -21.45
C PHE A 127 10.24 7.04 -22.88
N ILE A 128 9.70 7.93 -23.72
CA ILE A 128 10.17 8.14 -25.09
C ILE A 128 10.63 9.60 -25.19
N LYS A 129 11.88 9.79 -25.63
CA LYS A 129 12.45 11.10 -25.90
C LYS A 129 13.23 11.09 -27.20
N ASN A 130 12.60 11.57 -28.27
CA ASN A 130 13.14 11.59 -29.62
C ASN A 130 12.78 12.92 -30.32
N GLU A 131 13.00 12.99 -31.65
CA GLU A 131 12.74 14.21 -32.42
C GLU A 131 11.26 14.60 -32.49
N LYS A 132 10.36 13.62 -32.33
CA LYS A 132 8.91 13.80 -32.44
C LYS A 132 8.24 14.01 -31.09
N ASN A 133 8.70 13.28 -30.08
CA ASN A 133 8.03 13.17 -28.79
C ASN A 133 8.99 13.29 -27.60
N ASP A 134 8.50 13.91 -26.53
CA ASP A 134 9.04 13.84 -25.16
C ASP A 134 7.84 13.45 -24.27
N ILE A 135 7.68 12.14 -24.04
CA ILE A 135 6.46 11.55 -23.46
C ILE A 135 6.76 10.50 -22.39
N GLU A 136 5.86 10.41 -21.43
CA GLU A 136 5.79 9.35 -20.43
C GLU A 136 4.53 8.51 -20.67
N LEU A 137 4.68 7.19 -20.67
CA LEU A 137 3.60 6.22 -20.80
C LEU A 137 3.43 5.51 -19.47
N ILE A 138 2.21 5.51 -18.93
CA ILE A 138 1.83 4.81 -17.71
C ILE A 138 0.83 3.71 -18.07
N LEU A 139 1.20 2.46 -17.77
CA LEU A 139 0.47 1.25 -18.15
C LEU A 139 -0.18 0.61 -16.93
N GLU A 140 -1.49 0.38 -17.00
CA GLU A 140 -2.28 -0.33 -16.00
C GLU A 140 -3.23 -1.32 -16.72
N ASN A 141 -2.78 -2.56 -16.89
CA ASN A 141 -3.47 -3.57 -17.71
C ASN A 141 -3.72 -3.05 -19.14
N ASN A 142 -4.97 -3.06 -19.62
CA ASN A 142 -5.31 -2.55 -20.94
C ASN A 142 -5.39 -1.02 -21.02
N LYS A 143 -5.20 -0.29 -19.91
CA LYS A 143 -5.21 1.17 -19.92
C LYS A 143 -3.81 1.71 -20.12
N VAL A 144 -3.68 2.66 -21.03
CA VAL A 144 -2.43 3.36 -21.32
C VAL A 144 -2.68 4.86 -21.22
N LEU A 145 -1.98 5.53 -20.31
CA LEU A 145 -1.96 6.98 -20.22
C LEU A 145 -0.67 7.49 -20.84
N ILE A 146 -0.77 8.37 -21.83
CA ILE A 146 0.38 9.02 -22.48
C ILE A 146 0.36 10.49 -22.06
N THR A 147 1.40 10.95 -21.40
CA THR A 147 1.52 12.33 -20.92
C THR A 147 2.69 13.03 -21.61
N SER A 148 2.51 14.32 -21.90
CA SER A 148 3.56 15.17 -22.46
C SER A 148 3.43 16.62 -22.01
N PRO A 149 4.54 17.33 -21.78
CA PRO A 149 4.53 18.78 -21.62
C PRO A 149 4.19 19.53 -22.91
N LYS A 150 4.19 18.85 -24.07
CA LYS A 150 3.91 19.41 -25.40
C LYS A 150 2.80 18.61 -26.09
N ASN A 151 2.54 18.90 -27.37
CA ASN A 151 1.70 18.05 -28.21
C ASN A 151 2.44 16.75 -28.56
N ILE A 152 1.68 15.67 -28.72
CA ILE A 152 2.15 14.32 -28.98
C ILE A 152 1.97 14.01 -30.47
N ASP A 153 3.05 13.57 -31.12
CA ASP A 153 3.00 13.07 -32.49
C ASP A 153 2.73 11.55 -32.49
N LEU A 154 1.50 11.17 -32.88
CA LEU A 154 1.10 9.76 -33.03
C LEU A 154 1.71 9.06 -34.24
N GLN A 155 2.39 9.79 -35.14
CA GLN A 155 3.16 9.21 -36.23
C GLN A 155 4.58 8.83 -35.81
N ASP A 156 4.90 8.90 -34.52
CA ASP A 156 6.16 8.41 -33.98
C ASP A 156 6.24 6.88 -34.07
N SER A 157 7.25 6.39 -34.79
CA SER A 157 7.47 4.95 -34.98
C SER A 157 7.78 4.23 -33.68
N GLU A 158 8.53 4.86 -32.77
CA GLU A 158 8.91 4.27 -31.48
C GLU A 158 7.68 4.07 -30.60
N LEU A 159 6.82 5.10 -30.51
CA LEU A 159 5.54 5.01 -29.81
C LEU A 159 4.65 3.90 -30.39
N ASN A 160 4.51 3.84 -31.71
CA ASN A 160 3.67 2.85 -32.36
C ASN A 160 4.20 1.42 -32.20
N GLU A 161 5.53 1.23 -32.31
CA GLU A 161 6.17 -0.07 -32.09
C GLU A 161 5.99 -0.54 -30.65
N PHE A 162 6.14 0.37 -29.69
CA PHE A 162 5.92 0.08 -28.28
C PHE A 162 4.49 -0.35 -28.00
N LEU A 163 3.48 0.43 -28.43
CA LEU A 163 2.06 0.11 -28.21
C LEU A 163 1.67 -1.22 -28.87
N CYS A 164 2.18 -1.50 -30.07
CA CYS A 164 1.95 -2.76 -30.76
C CYS A 164 2.54 -3.95 -29.99
N SER A 165 3.77 -3.80 -29.48
CA SER A 165 4.43 -4.82 -28.67
C SER A 165 3.71 -5.04 -27.35
N TYR A 166 3.28 -3.96 -26.68
CA TYR A 166 2.55 -4.05 -25.42
C TYR A 166 1.19 -4.74 -25.60
N LYS A 167 0.44 -4.38 -26.63
CA LYS A 167 -0.83 -5.03 -26.97
C LYS A 167 -0.71 -6.56 -27.11
N LYS A 168 0.38 -7.06 -27.71
CA LYS A 168 0.63 -8.51 -27.83
C LYS A 168 0.82 -9.20 -26.48
N THR A 169 1.33 -8.50 -25.48
CA THR A 169 1.45 -9.04 -24.11
C THR A 169 0.09 -9.24 -23.44
N LEU A 170 -0.95 -8.56 -23.95
CA LEU A 170 -2.33 -8.61 -23.47
C LEU A 170 -3.23 -9.43 -24.42
N SER A 171 -2.68 -10.44 -25.09
CA SER A 171 -3.43 -11.32 -26.02
C SER A 171 -4.17 -10.57 -27.13
N ASP A 172 -3.60 -9.46 -27.61
CA ASP A 172 -4.16 -8.60 -28.65
C ASP A 172 -5.48 -7.90 -28.29
N ASP A 173 -5.78 -7.76 -27.00
CA ASP A 173 -6.91 -6.94 -26.52
C ASP A 173 -6.77 -5.45 -26.90
N LEU A 174 -7.92 -4.77 -26.99
CA LEU A 174 -7.93 -3.32 -27.26
C LEU A 174 -7.35 -2.54 -26.07
N LEU A 175 -6.43 -1.63 -26.37
CA LEU A 175 -5.88 -0.67 -25.40
C LEU A 175 -6.83 0.53 -25.25
N ASP A 176 -7.21 0.87 -24.01
CA ASP A 176 -7.85 2.13 -23.64
C ASP A 176 -6.76 3.21 -23.51
N ILE A 177 -6.46 3.90 -24.61
CA ILE A 177 -5.42 4.93 -24.67
C ILE A 177 -6.02 6.30 -24.33
N ARG A 178 -5.41 6.97 -23.35
CA ARG A 178 -5.72 8.36 -22.98
C ARG A 178 -4.49 9.22 -23.18
N ILE A 179 -4.71 10.38 -23.80
CA ILE A 179 -3.64 11.31 -24.18
C ILE A 179 -3.81 12.59 -23.37
N CYS A 180 -2.73 13.03 -22.71
CA CYS A 180 -2.67 14.28 -21.96
C CYS A 180 -1.50 15.11 -22.47
N GLU A 181 -1.82 16.17 -23.20
CA GLU A 181 -0.86 17.12 -23.77
C GLU A 181 -0.80 18.41 -22.95
N ASN A 182 0.28 19.17 -23.13
CA ASN A 182 0.47 20.48 -22.49
C ASN A 182 0.37 20.41 -20.95
N VAL A 183 0.92 19.33 -20.37
CA VAL A 183 0.90 19.08 -18.92
C VAL A 183 1.80 20.06 -18.17
N GLY A 184 1.28 20.69 -17.13
CA GLY A 184 2.05 21.53 -16.20
C GLY A 184 2.62 20.73 -15.03
N GLN A 185 3.81 21.10 -14.57
CA GLN A 185 4.49 20.46 -13.43
C GLN A 185 4.72 21.48 -12.31
N TYR A 186 4.46 21.08 -11.05
CA TYR A 186 4.80 21.85 -9.86
C TYR A 186 5.19 20.89 -8.73
N ASN A 187 6.16 21.31 -7.91
CA ASN A 187 6.57 20.57 -6.72
C ASN A 187 5.82 21.16 -5.50
N TYR A 188 5.20 20.31 -4.69
CA TYR A 188 4.49 20.66 -3.45
C TYR A 188 5.28 20.27 -2.22
#